data_AF-A0A661VBQ7-F1
#
_entry.id   AF-A0A661VBQ7-F1
#
_cell.length_a   1.000
_cell.length_b   1.000
_cell.length_c   1.000
_cell.angle_alpha   90.00
_cell.angle_beta   90.00
_cell.angle_gamma   90.00
#
_symmetry.space_group_name_H-M   'P 1'
#
loop_
_entity.id
_entity.type
_entity.pdbx_description
1 polymer ?
#
loop_
_entity_poly.entity_id
_entity_poly.type
_entity_poly.pdbx_seq_one_letter_code
_entity_poly.pdbx_strand_id
1 'polypeptide(L)' 'MAKTRCPNCDSVINEDRPREGSIIECPKCGVELEVVTVDPFRVEFTDEWQED' A
#
# COMPACT_ATOMS: atom_id res chain seq x y z
N MET A 1 -6.27 2.57 12.76
CA MET A 1 -6.83 2.21 11.44
C MET A 1 -6.70 3.36 10.48
N ALA A 2 -5.55 3.45 9.82
CA ALA A 2 -5.39 4.28 8.66
C ALA A 2 -6.01 3.59 7.44
N LYS A 3 -6.50 4.36 6.46
CA LYS A 3 -7.19 3.83 5.29
C LYS A 3 -6.67 4.47 4.02
N THR A 4 -6.46 3.65 3.00
CA THR A 4 -6.08 4.10 1.66
C THR A 4 -6.76 3.22 0.61
N ARG A 5 -6.59 3.57 -0.66
CA ARG A 5 -7.04 2.76 -1.80
C ARG A 5 -5.85 2.12 -2.48
N CYS A 6 -6.02 0.87 -2.89
CA CYS A 6 -5.05 0.19 -3.74
C CYS A 6 -4.98 0.88 -5.11
N PRO A 7 -3.80 1.31 -5.58
CA PRO A 7 -3.65 1.96 -6.89
C PRO A 7 -3.90 1.02 -8.08
N ASN A 8 -3.86 -0.31 -7.86
CA ASN A 8 -4.09 -1.31 -8.91
C ASN A 8 -5.57 -1.69 -9.09
N CYS A 9 -6.31 -1.92 -7.99
CA CYS A 9 -7.65 -2.51 -8.04
C CYS A 9 -8.75 -1.70 -7.31
N ASP A 10 -8.41 -0.48 -6.86
CA ASP A 10 -9.26 0.48 -6.14
C ASP A 10 -9.88 -0.04 -4.82
N SER A 11 -9.42 -1.19 -4.32
CA SER A 11 -9.91 -1.74 -3.06
C SER A 11 -9.44 -0.93 -1.86
N VAL A 12 -10.25 -0.92 -0.80
CA VAL A 12 -9.89 -0.24 0.45
C VAL A 12 -8.90 -1.11 1.23
N ILE A 13 -7.74 -0.53 1.52
CA ILE A 13 -6.72 -1.10 2.40
C ILE A 13 -6.87 -0.44 3.78
N ASN A 14 -6.96 -1.25 4.82
CA ASN A 14 -7.04 -0.78 6.21
C ASN A 14 -5.81 -1.32 6.94
N GLU A 15 -4.99 -0.43 7.49
CA GLU A 15 -3.82 -0.79 8.27
C GLU A 15 -3.89 -0.18 9.68
N ASP A 16 -3.62 -0.99 10.69
CA ASP A 16 -3.70 -0.54 12.08
C ASP A 16 -2.51 0.32 12.49
N ARG A 17 -1.32 -0.10 12.05
CA ARG A 17 -0.03 0.53 12.38
C ARG A 17 0.85 0.60 11.13
N PRO A 18 0.46 1.38 10.11
CA PRO A 18 1.30 1.54 8.92
C PRO A 18 2.63 2.16 9.33
N ARG A 19 3.70 1.75 8.67
CA ARG A 19 5.05 2.27 8.89
C ARG A 19 5.67 2.61 7.54
N GLU A 20 6.18 3.82 7.41
CA GLU A 20 6.86 4.28 6.20
C GLU A 20 8.00 3.34 5.81
N GLY A 21 8.11 3.04 4.51
CA GLY A 21 9.05 2.08 3.94
C GLY A 21 8.68 0.61 4.16
N SER A 22 7.51 0.31 4.74
CA SER A 22 7.06 -1.08 4.88
C SER A 22 6.34 -1.55 3.63
N ILE A 23 6.60 -2.79 3.24
CA ILE A 23 5.86 -3.46 2.16
C ILE A 23 4.62 -4.13 2.74
N ILE A 24 3.47 -3.90 2.12
CA ILE A 24 2.20 -4.52 2.45
C ILE A 24 1.60 -5.15 1.19
N GLU A 25 0.77 -6.17 1.35
CA GLU A 25 0.06 -6.80 0.24
C GLU A 25 -1.39 -6.30 0.20
N CYS A 26 -1.89 -5.96 -0.99
CA CYS A 26 -3.30 -5.64 -1.15
C CYS A 26 -4.17 -6.90 -0.95
N PRO A 27 -5.11 -6.92 0.01
CA PRO A 27 -5.90 -8.11 0.34
C PRO A 27 -6.88 -8.56 -0.75
N LYS A 28 -7.06 -7.77 -1.82
CA LYS A 28 -7.95 -8.09 -2.95
C LYS A 28 -7.21 -8.63 -4.16
N CYS A 29 -6.11 -7.99 -4.57
CA CYS A 29 -5.41 -8.33 -5.81
C CYS A 29 -4.03 -8.94 -5.59
N GLY A 30 -3.53 -9.00 -4.35
CA GLY A 30 -2.23 -9.60 -4.04
C GLY A 30 -1.02 -8.80 -4.52
N VAL A 31 -1.20 -7.54 -4.94
CA VAL A 31 -0.07 -6.68 -5.34
C VAL A 31 0.67 -6.22 -4.09
N GLU A 32 2.00 -6.22 -4.14
CA GLU A 32 2.85 -5.64 -3.12
C GLU A 32 2.93 -4.12 -3.31
N LEU A 33 2.79 -3.39 -2.21
CA LEU A 33 2.77 -1.93 -2.18
C LEU A 33 3.66 -1.44 -1.05
N GLU A 34 4.38 -0.35 -1.28
CA GLU A 34 5.18 0.30 -0.25
C GLU A 34 4.38 1.42 0.41
N VAL A 35 4.48 1.53 1.74
CA VAL A 35 3.93 2.65 2.50
C VAL A 35 4.85 3.87 2.36
N VAL A 36 4.44 4.86 1.57
CA VAL A 36 5.22 6.08 1.32
C VAL A 36 4.93 7.20 2.34
N THR A 37 3.77 7.18 2.99
CA THR A 37 3.40 8.15 4.04
C THR A 37 2.39 7.53 4.99
N VAL A 38 2.46 7.86 6.28
CA VAL A 38 1.52 7.34 7.31
C VAL A 38 0.46 8.36 7.75
N ASP A 39 0.70 9.65 7.53
CA ASP A 39 -0.23 10.74 7.83
C ASP A 39 -0.15 11.83 6.73
N PRO A 40 -1.01 11.78 5.69
CA PRO A 40 -2.05 10.78 5.43
C PRO A 40 -1.48 9.44 4.97
N PHE A 41 -2.14 8.33 5.32
CA PHE A 41 -1.74 6.99 4.89
C PHE A 41 -1.83 6.84 3.37
N ARG A 42 -0.68 6.63 2.73
CA ARG A 42 -0.52 6.47 1.29
C ARG A 42 0.40 5.31 0.99
N VAL A 43 0.13 4.68 -0.15
CA VAL A 43 0.88 3.53 -0.65
C VAL A 43 1.14 3.73 -2.14
N GLU A 44 2.27 3.23 -2.61
CA GLU A 44 2.66 3.21 -4.03
C GLU A 44 3.15 1.80 -4.41
N PHE A 45 3.35 1.54 -5.69
CA PHE A 45 4.00 0.31 -6.14
C PHE A 45 5.43 0.26 -5.59
N THR A 46 5.88 -0.93 -5.20
CA THR A 46 7.28 -1.13 -4.79
C THR A 46 8.21 -0.84 -5.96
N ASP A 47 9.47 -0.49 -5.69
CA ASP A 47 10.47 -0.32 -6.76
C ASP A 47 10.58 -1.57 -7.64
N GLU A 48 10.58 -2.77 -7.04
CA GLU A 48 10.60 -4.05 -7.78
C GLU A 48 9.39 -4.20 -8.72
N TRP A 49 8.21 -3.74 -8.31
CA TRP A 49 7.00 -3.77 -9.14
C TRP A 49 7.03 -2.78 -10.31
N GLN A 50 7.85 -1.73 -10.25
CA GLN A 50 7.97 -0.76 -11.34
C GLN A 50 9.00 -1.16 -12.41
N GLU A 51 9.88 -2.12 -12.09
CA GLU A 51 10.91 -2.62 -13.02
C GLU A 51 10.48 -3.83 -13.88
N ASP A 52 9.27 -4.40 -13.66
CA ASP A 52 8.69 -5.52 -14.43
C ASP A 52 7.68 -5.09 -15.52
#